data_AF-A0A920MQJ4-F1
#
_entry.id   AF-A0A920MQJ4-F1
#
_cell.length_a   1.000
_cell.length_b   1.000
_cell.length_c   1.000
_cell.angle_alpha   90.00
_cell.angle_beta   90.00
_cell.angle_gamma   90.00
#
_symmetry.space_group_name_H-M   'P 1'
#
loop_
_entity.id
_entity.type
_entity.pdbx_description
1 polymer ?
#
loop_
_entity_poly.entity_id
_entity_poly.type
_entity_poly.pdbx_seq_one_letter_code
_entity_poly.pdbx_strand_id
1 'polypeptide(L)'
;MRRDHQTLTGLENTESWWFQIRGLDHFNNAGPWSEAVSNILPGHDHPDTLLYFTSNNDFESIINEDIDVDDYAIDSLNTFPGSSPTLVIFGNSWKSIQIEPFTPDTGTILQVFAMVDSISDIQAIGFSNGENSIRYSFSGHETLDIEEWIPVYQGVGQVGAWPLIDSLLEMIGLHGTIRFPY
;
A
#
# COMPACT_ATOMS: atom_id res chain seq x y z
N MET A 1 16.65 13.02 -28.85
CA MET A 1 15.28 12.46 -28.78
C MET A 1 14.55 13.24 -27.70
N ARG A 2 13.50 14.01 -28.02
CA ARG A 2 12.68 14.71 -27.02
C ARG A 2 11.88 13.66 -26.26
N ARG A 3 11.94 13.65 -24.93
CA ARG A 3 11.01 12.88 -24.10
C ARG A 3 9.74 13.71 -23.93
N ASP A 4 8.59 13.08 -24.13
CA ASP A 4 7.25 13.64 -23.96
C ASP A 4 6.78 13.58 -22.50
N HIS A 5 7.53 12.88 -21.64
CA HIS A 5 7.27 12.77 -20.22
C HIS A 5 8.57 12.91 -19.41
N GLN A 6 8.40 13.31 -18.14
CA GLN A 6 9.43 13.26 -17.12
C GLN A 6 8.84 12.63 -15.88
N THR A 7 9.46 11.54 -15.42
CA THR A 7 9.08 10.88 -14.17
C THR A 7 9.91 11.46 -13.03
N LEU A 8 9.22 11.91 -11.97
CA LEU A 8 9.83 12.25 -10.70
C LEU A 8 9.68 11.04 -9.77
N THR A 9 10.70 10.75 -8.98
CA THR A 9 10.78 9.58 -8.10
C THR A 9 11.30 10.01 -6.73
N GLY A 10 10.94 9.28 -5.67
CA GLY A 10 11.35 9.61 -4.30
C GLY A 10 10.57 10.78 -3.69
N LEU A 11 9.35 11.03 -4.16
CA LEU A 11 8.44 12.00 -3.55
C LEU A 11 7.60 11.29 -2.50
N GLU A 12 7.52 11.88 -1.30
CA GLU A 12 6.64 11.40 -0.22
C GLU A 12 5.18 11.67 -0.60
N ASN A 13 4.32 10.64 -0.53
CA ASN A 13 2.92 10.74 -0.92
C ASN A 13 2.03 11.46 0.11
N THR A 14 2.50 11.59 1.35
CA THR A 14 1.81 12.30 2.44
C THR A 14 2.05 13.81 2.41
N GLU A 15 2.97 14.29 1.58
CA GLU A 15 3.27 15.72 1.44
C GLU A 15 2.65 16.33 0.18
N SER A 16 2.37 17.64 0.23
CA SER A 16 1.97 18.40 -0.96
C SER A 16 3.16 18.80 -1.79
N TRP A 17 3.15 18.40 -3.06
CA TRP A 17 4.13 18.78 -4.06
C TRP A 17 3.49 19.67 -5.12
N TRP A 18 4.13 20.81 -5.40
CA TRP A 18 3.70 21.72 -6.45
C TRP A 18 4.65 21.63 -7.65
N PHE A 19 4.08 21.41 -8.83
CA PHE A 19 4.82 21.22 -10.06
C PHE A 19 4.53 22.35 -11.04
N GLN A 20 5.60 22.84 -11.68
CA GLN A 20 5.56 23.78 -12.79
C GLN A 20 6.56 23.36 -13.85
N ILE A 21 6.24 23.61 -15.11
CA ILE A 21 7.13 23.37 -16.24
C ILE A 21 7.35 24.66 -17.01
N ARG A 22 8.51 24.78 -17.68
CA ARG A 22 8.79 25.87 -18.61
C ARG A 22 9.62 25.38 -19.79
N GLY A 23 9.45 26.03 -20.94
CA GLY A 23 10.27 25.75 -22.12
C GLY A 23 11.64 26.41 -22.03
N LEU A 24 12.67 25.69 -22.49
CA LEU A 24 13.97 26.26 -22.85
C LEU A 24 14.06 26.29 -24.38
N ASP A 25 14.47 27.42 -24.95
CA ASP A 25 14.74 27.52 -26.39
C ASP A 25 16.12 26.95 -26.75
N HIS A 26 16.47 27.00 -28.05
CA HIS A 26 17.75 26.51 -28.54
C HIS A 26 18.98 27.24 -27.95
N PHE A 27 18.79 28.47 -27.48
CA PHE A 27 19.82 29.31 -26.89
C PHE A 27 19.81 29.26 -25.35
N ASN A 28 19.07 28.30 -24.76
CA ASN A 28 18.84 28.16 -23.32
C ASN A 28 18.12 29.35 -22.66
N ASN A 29 17.40 30.17 -23.43
CA ASN A 29 16.51 31.16 -22.83
C ASN A 29 15.27 30.45 -22.28
N ALA A 30 14.91 30.77 -21.04
CA ALA A 30 13.74 30.22 -20.38
C ALA A 30 12.50 31.07 -20.67
N GLY A 31 11.42 30.42 -21.10
CA GLY A 31 10.09 31.01 -21.17
C GLY A 31 9.44 31.15 -19.78
N PRO A 32 8.22 31.69 -19.72
CA PRO A 32 7.46 31.75 -18.48
C PRO A 32 7.15 30.34 -17.94
N TRP A 33 6.95 30.24 -16.63
CA TRP A 33 6.44 29.03 -15.98
C TRP A 33 4.98 28.78 -16.36
N SER A 34 4.59 27.50 -16.38
CA SER A 34 3.19 27.08 -16.43
C SER A 34 2.47 27.47 -15.13
N GLU A 35 1.14 27.33 -15.14
CA GLU A 35 0.36 27.25 -13.90
C GLU A 35 0.90 26.13 -13.01
N ALA A 36 0.82 26.35 -11.70
CA ALA A 36 1.20 25.37 -10.69
C ALA A 36 0.09 24.33 -10.54
N VAL A 37 0.48 23.05 -10.54
CA VAL A 37 -0.42 21.92 -10.26
C VAL A 37 0.08 21.14 -9.07
N SER A 38 -0.81 20.49 -8.32
CA SER A 38 -0.48 19.72 -7.12
C SER A 38 -0.53 18.21 -7.39
N ASN A 39 0.19 17.41 -6.59
CA ASN A 39 -0.03 15.97 -6.50
C ASN A 39 -1.38 15.61 -5.86
N ILE A 40 -2.06 16.58 -5.21
CA ILE A 40 -3.38 16.40 -4.62
C ILE A 40 -4.45 16.83 -5.61
N LEU A 41 -5.34 15.90 -5.96
CA LEU A 41 -6.45 16.18 -6.86
C LEU A 41 -7.47 17.12 -6.19
N PRO A 42 -8.11 18.03 -6.94
CA PRO A 42 -9.15 18.90 -6.39
C PRO A 42 -10.27 18.09 -5.71
N GLY A 43 -10.57 18.41 -4.44
CA GLY A 43 -11.58 17.71 -3.65
C GLY A 43 -11.06 16.49 -2.87
N HIS A 44 -9.75 16.24 -2.89
CA HIS A 44 -9.10 15.24 -2.07
C HIS A 44 -8.27 15.92 -0.97
N ASP A 45 -8.28 15.34 0.23
CA ASP A 45 -7.37 15.70 1.31
C ASP A 45 -6.13 14.80 1.29
N HIS A 46 -5.12 15.15 2.09
CA HIS A 46 -3.94 14.31 2.28
C HIS A 46 -4.32 12.93 2.80
N PRO A 47 -3.67 11.86 2.33
CA PRO A 47 -3.88 10.53 2.88
C PRO A 47 -3.47 10.50 4.35
N ASP A 48 -4.33 9.94 5.21
CA ASP A 48 -3.99 9.70 6.60
C ASP A 48 -3.21 8.38 6.75
N THR A 49 -2.27 8.34 7.70
CA THR A 49 -1.46 7.14 7.94
C THR A 49 -2.15 6.26 8.96
N LEU A 50 -2.74 5.16 8.49
CA LEU A 50 -3.47 4.23 9.35
C LEU A 50 -2.57 3.45 10.30
N LEU A 51 -1.37 3.06 9.84
CA LEU A 51 -0.41 2.30 10.61
C LEU A 51 1.01 2.67 10.19
N TYR A 52 1.83 3.00 11.18
CA TYR A 52 3.27 3.22 11.02
C TYR A 52 4.03 2.07 11.67
N PHE A 53 4.91 1.43 10.89
CA PHE A 53 5.66 0.24 11.32
C PHE A 53 6.94 0.61 12.07
N THR A 54 7.11 0.03 13.25
CA THR A 54 8.17 0.27 14.21
C THR A 54 8.41 -0.99 15.04
N SER A 55 9.53 -1.06 15.74
CA SER A 55 9.84 -2.16 16.66
C SER A 55 8.90 -2.23 17.89
N ASN A 56 8.04 -1.23 18.11
CA ASN A 56 7.11 -1.18 19.23
C ASN A 56 5.70 -1.65 18.83
N ASN A 57 5.49 -2.02 17.57
CA ASN A 57 4.22 -2.58 17.13
C ASN A 57 4.08 -4.00 17.66
N ASP A 58 2.96 -4.27 18.33
CA ASP A 58 2.64 -5.59 18.85
C ASP A 58 1.86 -6.38 17.78
N PHE A 59 2.54 -7.32 17.13
CA PHE A 59 1.94 -8.23 16.16
C PHE A 59 1.48 -9.52 16.84
N GLU A 60 0.28 -9.95 16.50
CA GLU A 60 -0.30 -11.20 16.95
C GLU A 60 -0.32 -12.21 15.80
N SER A 61 -0.03 -13.48 16.11
CA SER A 61 -0.17 -14.59 15.19
C SER A 61 -1.64 -14.91 14.95
N ILE A 62 -2.00 -15.17 13.69
CA ILE A 62 -3.34 -15.71 13.39
C ILE A 62 -3.37 -17.21 13.69
N ILE A 63 -4.31 -17.61 14.55
CA ILE A 63 -4.47 -18.98 15.01
C ILE A 63 -4.68 -19.94 13.81
N ASN A 64 -3.93 -21.04 13.80
CA ASN A 64 -3.95 -22.10 12.77
C ASN A 64 -3.42 -21.72 11.39
N GLU A 65 -2.93 -20.49 11.21
CA GLU A 65 -2.45 -20.03 9.91
C GLU A 65 -1.00 -19.60 9.96
N ASP A 66 -0.59 -18.97 11.07
CA ASP A 66 0.79 -18.57 11.30
C ASP A 66 1.64 -19.77 11.74
N ILE A 67 2.24 -20.47 10.77
CA ILE A 67 3.14 -21.61 11.03
C ILE A 67 4.52 -21.10 11.43
N ASP A 68 5.03 -20.12 10.68
CA ASP A 68 6.36 -19.53 10.87
C ASP A 68 6.23 -18.22 11.67
N VAL A 69 5.91 -18.38 12.96
CA VAL A 69 5.55 -17.27 13.86
C VAL A 69 6.61 -16.17 13.95
N ASP A 70 7.89 -16.52 13.87
CA ASP A 70 9.01 -15.57 13.98
C ASP A 70 9.45 -14.98 12.62
N ASP A 71 8.82 -15.39 11.52
CA ASP A 71 9.22 -14.99 10.16
C ASP A 71 8.56 -13.67 9.74
N TYR A 72 8.96 -12.60 10.42
CA TYR A 72 8.65 -11.22 10.06
C TYR A 72 9.70 -10.26 10.61
N ALA A 73 9.84 -9.09 9.99
CA ALA A 73 10.69 -8.03 10.51
C ALA A 73 10.20 -6.64 10.06
N ILE A 74 10.66 -5.60 10.76
CA ILE A 74 10.54 -4.23 10.26
C ILE A 74 11.77 -3.91 9.42
N ASP A 75 11.55 -3.52 8.16
CA ASP A 75 12.59 -3.14 7.21
C ASP A 75 12.62 -1.62 7.04
N SER A 76 13.73 -1.00 7.43
CA SER A 76 13.98 0.43 7.27
C SER A 76 14.88 0.76 6.08
N LEU A 77 15.29 -0.24 5.29
CA LEU A 77 16.13 -0.11 4.10
C LEU A 77 15.29 -0.23 2.82
N ASN A 78 14.42 -1.22 2.73
CA ASN A 78 13.48 -1.37 1.62
C ASN A 78 12.15 -0.70 1.96
N THR A 79 12.14 0.62 1.89
CA THR A 79 10.95 1.42 2.13
C THR A 79 10.07 1.50 0.88
N PHE A 80 8.76 1.61 1.08
CA PHE A 80 7.87 2.17 0.07
C PHE A 80 8.36 3.60 -0.26
N PRO A 81 8.30 4.09 -1.53
CA PRO A 81 8.70 5.43 -1.93
C PRO A 81 8.55 6.49 -0.83
N GLY A 82 9.70 6.90 -0.28
CA GLY A 82 9.77 7.69 0.94
C GLY A 82 10.70 7.07 1.99
N SER A 83 10.48 7.45 3.24
CA SER A 83 11.33 7.11 4.39
C SER A 83 10.63 6.26 5.47
N SER A 84 9.37 5.87 5.24
CA SER A 84 8.58 5.06 6.17
C SER A 84 9.05 3.59 6.16
N PRO A 85 9.34 2.98 7.34
CA PRO A 85 9.66 1.56 7.44
C PRO A 85 8.50 0.69 6.94
N THR A 86 8.84 -0.48 6.44
CA THR A 86 7.90 -1.47 5.93
C THR A 86 7.89 -2.70 6.82
N LEU A 87 6.79 -3.44 6.81
CA LEU A 87 6.70 -4.76 7.41
C LEU A 87 7.08 -5.78 6.33
N VAL A 88 8.18 -6.50 6.55
CA VAL A 88 8.52 -7.67 5.73
C VAL A 88 8.01 -8.93 6.43
N ILE A 89 7.29 -9.75 5.68
CA ILE A 89 6.78 -11.04 6.10
C ILE A 89 7.32 -12.06 5.10
N PHE A 90 7.80 -13.19 5.60
CA PHE A 90 8.31 -14.31 4.83
C PHE A 90 7.88 -15.60 5.52
N GLY A 91 8.18 -16.76 4.95
CA GLY A 91 7.64 -18.00 5.54
C GLY A 91 6.14 -18.17 5.25
N ASN A 92 5.51 -19.13 5.93
CA ASN A 92 4.06 -19.19 6.07
C ASN A 92 3.67 -18.42 7.33
N SER A 93 3.57 -17.09 7.19
CA SER A 93 3.50 -16.16 8.30
C SER A 93 2.31 -15.21 8.16
N TRP A 94 1.53 -15.11 9.23
CA TRP A 94 0.32 -14.30 9.26
C TRP A 94 0.25 -13.45 10.52
N LYS A 95 0.20 -12.14 10.34
CA LYS A 95 0.32 -11.18 11.43
C LYS A 95 -0.88 -10.25 11.46
N SER A 96 -1.55 -10.18 12.61
CA SER A 96 -2.59 -9.19 12.90
C SER A 96 -2.06 -8.12 13.83
N ILE A 97 -2.56 -6.90 13.66
CA ILE A 97 -2.23 -5.79 14.53
C ILE A 97 -3.45 -4.92 14.76
N GLN A 98 -3.63 -4.51 16.01
CA GLN A 98 -4.70 -3.56 16.35
C GLN A 98 -4.28 -2.17 15.89
N ILE A 99 -5.12 -1.53 15.07
CA ILE A 99 -4.99 -0.11 14.72
C ILE A 99 -5.97 0.71 15.56
N GLU A 100 -5.80 2.03 15.56
CA GLU A 100 -6.80 2.93 16.15
C GLU A 100 -8.13 2.80 15.38
N PRO A 101 -9.22 2.38 16.04
CA PRO A 101 -10.48 2.14 15.36
C PRO A 101 -11.06 3.42 14.75
N PHE A 102 -11.51 3.34 13.50
CA PHE A 102 -12.26 4.40 12.85
C PHE A 102 -13.45 3.82 12.08
N THR A 103 -14.45 4.66 11.80
CA THR A 103 -15.64 4.25 11.04
C THR A 103 -15.52 4.74 9.60
N PRO A 104 -15.37 3.84 8.61
CA PRO A 104 -15.37 4.23 7.21
C PRO A 104 -16.77 4.66 6.76
N ASP A 105 -16.81 5.61 5.85
CA ASP A 105 -18.01 6.06 5.13
C ASP A 105 -17.91 5.73 3.63
N THR A 106 -18.88 6.18 2.84
CA THR A 106 -18.92 5.93 1.38
C THR A 106 -17.81 6.64 0.59
N GLY A 107 -17.08 7.56 1.20
CA GLY A 107 -15.94 8.25 0.59
C GLY A 107 -14.58 7.69 1.04
N THR A 108 -14.57 6.73 1.97
CA THR A 108 -13.34 6.21 2.56
C THR A 108 -12.66 5.20 1.63
N ILE A 109 -11.39 5.43 1.34
CA ILE A 109 -10.55 4.55 0.51
C ILE A 109 -9.36 4.09 1.36
N LEU A 110 -9.13 2.78 1.43
CA LEU A 110 -7.94 2.22 2.06
C LEU A 110 -6.91 1.88 0.99
N GLN A 111 -5.73 2.48 1.13
CA GLN A 111 -4.61 2.28 0.24
C GLN A 111 -3.56 1.40 0.91
N VAL A 112 -3.15 0.36 0.19
CA VAL A 112 -2.14 -0.59 0.66
C VAL A 112 -1.04 -0.65 -0.39
N PHE A 113 0.20 -0.58 0.06
CA PHE A 113 1.36 -0.82 -0.78
C PHE A 113 2.03 -2.11 -0.30
N ALA A 114 2.11 -3.09 -1.19
CA ALA A 114 2.77 -4.34 -0.92
C ALA A 114 3.75 -4.64 -2.05
N MET A 115 4.99 -4.95 -1.69
CA MET A 115 5.99 -5.47 -2.62
C MET A 115 6.04 -6.99 -2.49
N VAL A 116 5.85 -7.67 -3.60
CA VAL A 116 5.95 -9.13 -3.69
C VAL A 116 7.32 -9.48 -4.25
N ASP A 117 8.18 -10.11 -3.45
CA ASP A 117 9.51 -10.59 -3.88
C ASP A 117 9.44 -11.98 -4.54
N SER A 118 8.53 -12.85 -4.08
CA SER A 118 8.22 -14.12 -4.72
C SER A 118 6.74 -14.44 -4.57
N ILE A 119 6.12 -15.05 -5.57
CA ILE A 119 4.70 -15.44 -5.53
C ILE A 119 4.56 -16.71 -4.69
N SER A 120 3.70 -16.68 -3.68
CA SER A 120 3.29 -17.81 -2.84
C SER A 120 1.90 -18.34 -3.22
N ASP A 121 1.28 -19.21 -2.44
CA ASP A 121 -0.07 -19.74 -2.70
C ASP A 121 -1.12 -18.65 -2.43
N ILE A 122 -0.98 -17.85 -1.36
CA ILE A 122 -1.82 -16.65 -1.13
C ILE A 122 -0.98 -15.47 -0.62
N GLN A 123 -1.32 -14.27 -1.07
CA GLN A 123 -0.74 -13.00 -0.61
C GLN A 123 -1.85 -11.98 -0.52
N ALA A 124 -1.99 -11.40 0.66
CA ALA A 124 -3.26 -10.85 1.08
C ALA A 124 -3.15 -9.77 2.15
N ILE A 125 -4.27 -9.09 2.34
CA ILE A 125 -4.53 -8.26 3.50
C ILE A 125 -5.97 -8.48 3.93
N GLY A 126 -6.20 -8.52 5.23
CA GLY A 126 -7.51 -8.60 5.83
C GLY A 126 -7.72 -7.43 6.78
N PHE A 127 -8.98 -7.24 7.10
CA PHE A 127 -9.42 -6.23 8.03
C PHE A 127 -10.52 -6.87 8.87
N SER A 128 -10.58 -6.60 10.18
CA SER A 128 -11.56 -7.21 11.09
C SER A 128 -11.99 -6.28 12.22
N ASN A 129 -13.25 -6.35 12.65
CA ASN A 129 -13.72 -5.68 13.87
C ASN A 129 -13.83 -6.63 15.08
N GLY A 130 -13.32 -7.86 14.94
CA GLY A 130 -13.45 -8.95 15.92
C GLY A 130 -14.68 -9.84 15.71
N GLU A 131 -15.75 -9.34 15.08
CA GLU A 131 -16.95 -10.11 14.73
C GLU A 131 -17.04 -10.41 13.23
N ASN A 132 -16.74 -9.41 12.40
CA ASN A 132 -16.78 -9.45 10.95
C ASN A 132 -15.38 -9.17 10.41
N SER A 133 -15.04 -9.84 9.31
CA SER A 133 -13.77 -9.60 8.60
C SER A 133 -13.99 -9.53 7.10
N ILE A 134 -13.19 -8.72 6.43
CA ILE A 134 -13.06 -8.67 4.97
C ILE A 134 -11.62 -9.02 4.60
N ARG A 135 -11.43 -9.84 3.57
CA ARG A 135 -10.12 -10.35 3.16
C ARG A 135 -9.93 -10.11 1.67
N TYR A 136 -8.79 -9.52 1.33
CA TYR A 136 -8.38 -9.20 -0.02
C TYR A 136 -7.14 -10.02 -0.37
N SER A 137 -7.16 -10.71 -1.50
CA SER A 137 -5.98 -11.38 -2.05
C SER A 137 -5.53 -10.64 -3.29
N PHE A 138 -4.24 -10.33 -3.40
CA PHE A 138 -3.67 -9.56 -4.50
C PHE A 138 -2.63 -10.35 -5.32
N SER A 139 -2.18 -11.50 -4.83
CA SER A 139 -1.26 -12.41 -5.55
C SER A 139 -1.33 -13.79 -4.91
N GLY A 140 -1.01 -14.84 -5.67
CA GLY A 140 -1.18 -16.21 -5.20
C GLY A 140 -1.34 -17.23 -6.33
N HIS A 141 -1.06 -18.50 -6.04
CA HIS A 141 -1.37 -19.63 -6.93
C HIS A 141 -2.65 -20.38 -6.53
N GLU A 142 -3.12 -20.21 -5.29
CA GLU A 142 -4.28 -20.91 -4.79
C GLU A 142 -5.58 -20.31 -5.35
N THR A 143 -6.53 -21.19 -5.68
CA THR A 143 -7.89 -20.77 -6.02
C THR A 143 -8.67 -20.56 -4.73
N LEU A 144 -8.93 -19.29 -4.41
CA LEU A 144 -9.61 -18.90 -3.19
C LEU A 144 -11.13 -19.03 -3.29
N ASP A 145 -11.76 -19.29 -2.14
CA ASP A 145 -13.22 -19.21 -2.00
C ASP A 145 -13.69 -17.75 -2.05
N ILE A 146 -14.50 -17.42 -3.06
CA ILE A 146 -15.00 -16.06 -3.30
C ILE A 146 -16.02 -15.60 -2.25
N GLU A 147 -16.56 -16.51 -1.44
CA GLU A 147 -17.42 -16.14 -0.31
C GLU A 147 -16.61 -15.61 0.88
N GLU A 148 -15.31 -15.94 0.93
CA GLU A 148 -14.40 -15.53 2.00
C GLU A 148 -13.39 -14.47 1.53
N TRP A 149 -13.02 -14.50 0.24
CA TRP A 149 -11.93 -13.73 -0.33
C TRP A 149 -12.36 -12.86 -1.50
N ILE A 150 -11.94 -11.60 -1.48
CA ILE A 150 -12.11 -10.67 -2.57
C ILE A 150 -10.79 -10.60 -3.36
N PRO A 151 -10.73 -11.20 -4.57
CA PRO A 151 -9.54 -11.08 -5.41
C PRO A 151 -9.40 -9.65 -5.96
N VAL A 152 -8.23 -9.07 -5.79
CA VAL A 152 -7.90 -7.72 -6.24
C VAL A 152 -7.19 -7.80 -7.59
N TYR A 153 -7.87 -7.33 -8.63
CA TYR A 153 -7.37 -7.36 -10.01
C TYR A 153 -6.52 -6.14 -10.39
N GLN A 154 -6.60 -5.04 -9.62
CA GLN A 154 -5.85 -3.81 -9.84
C GLN A 154 -4.76 -3.68 -8.76
N GLY A 155 -3.50 -3.85 -9.13
CA GLY A 155 -2.38 -3.83 -8.17
C GLY A 155 -1.40 -5.00 -8.29
N VAL A 156 -1.61 -5.94 -9.22
CA VAL A 156 -0.60 -6.97 -9.55
C VAL A 156 0.57 -6.30 -10.27
N GLY A 157 1.52 -5.79 -9.49
CA GLY A 157 2.78 -5.24 -9.97
C GLY A 157 3.73 -6.31 -10.47
N GLN A 158 4.80 -5.89 -11.16
CA GLN A 158 5.92 -6.80 -11.39
C GLN A 158 6.55 -7.19 -10.05
N VAL A 159 7.04 -8.43 -9.96
CA VAL A 159 7.83 -8.90 -8.81
C VAL A 159 8.96 -7.91 -8.52
N GLY A 160 9.13 -7.55 -7.24
CA GLY A 160 10.12 -6.56 -6.78
C GLY A 160 9.76 -5.09 -7.05
N ALA A 161 8.51 -4.78 -7.45
CA ALA A 161 8.00 -3.42 -7.53
C ALA A 161 7.04 -3.12 -6.37
N TRP A 162 6.82 -1.83 -6.09
CA TRP A 162 5.79 -1.32 -5.17
C TRP A 162 4.55 -0.88 -5.96
N PRO A 163 3.65 -1.80 -6.38
CA PRO A 163 2.36 -1.40 -6.91
C PRO A 163 1.50 -0.77 -5.83
N LEU A 164 0.70 0.23 -6.24
CA LEU A 164 -0.44 0.67 -5.45
C LEU A 164 -1.54 -0.40 -5.56
N ILE A 165 -1.98 -0.91 -4.42
CA ILE A 165 -3.16 -1.75 -4.32
C ILE A 165 -4.28 -0.87 -3.75
N ASP A 166 -5.16 -0.39 -4.63
CA ASP A 166 -6.36 0.33 -4.21
C ASP A 166 -7.44 -0.70 -3.83
N SER A 167 -7.74 -0.79 -2.54
CA SER A 167 -8.92 -1.54 -2.07
C SER A 167 -10.10 -0.59 -1.95
N LEU A 168 -11.10 -0.76 -2.81
CA LEU A 168 -12.41 -0.12 -2.63
C LEU A 168 -13.12 -0.82 -1.47
N LEU A 169 -13.29 -0.09 -0.36
CA LEU A 169 -14.04 -0.57 0.79
C LEU A 169 -15.51 -0.15 0.64
N GLU A 170 -16.41 -1.10 0.42
CA GLU A 170 -17.81 -0.94 0.85
C GLU A 170 -17.85 -1.33 2.33
N MET A 171 -17.98 -0.33 3.20
CA MET A 171 -18.26 -0.35 4.65
C MET A 171 -17.98 -1.65 5.43
N ILE A 172 -17.04 -1.60 6.38
CA ILE A 172 -17.16 -1.98 7.82
C ILE A 172 -15.94 -1.36 8.54
N GLY A 173 -16.05 -0.88 9.77
CA GLY A 173 -14.92 -0.34 10.55
C GLY A 173 -14.00 -1.45 11.04
N LEU A 174 -12.69 -1.35 10.81
CA LEU A 174 -11.81 -2.52 10.89
C LEU A 174 -10.44 -2.21 11.49
N HIS A 175 -9.90 -3.18 12.22
CA HIS A 175 -8.48 -3.38 12.54
C HIS A 175 -7.78 -4.11 11.39
N GLY A 176 -6.50 -3.80 11.13
CA GLY A 176 -5.75 -4.29 9.98
C GLY A 176 -4.98 -5.58 10.27
N THR A 177 -5.06 -6.54 9.36
CA THR A 177 -4.34 -7.81 9.41
C THR A 177 -3.62 -8.04 8.10
N ILE A 178 -2.29 -8.17 8.09
CA ILE A 178 -1.52 -8.38 6.86
C ILE A 178 -1.19 -9.86 6.73
N ARG A 179 -1.37 -10.43 5.54
CA ARG A 179 -1.51 -11.86 5.30
C ARG A 179 -0.56 -12.35 4.20
N PHE A 180 0.37 -13.26 4.47
CA PHE A 180 1.19 -13.90 3.44
C PHE A 180 1.46 -15.39 3.77
N PRO A 181 0.63 -16.34 3.32
CA PRO A 181 0.98 -17.76 3.33
C PRO A 181 1.80 -18.19 2.13
N TYR A 182 2.57 -19.27 2.34
CA TYR A 182 3.07 -20.13 1.27
C TYR A 182 1.97 -20.77 0.47
#